data_AF-A0A5B7IN85-F1
#
_entry.id   AF-A0A5B7IN85-F1
#
_cell.length_a   1.000
_cell.length_b   1.000
_cell.length_c   1.000
_cell.angle_alpha   90.00
_cell.angle_beta   90.00
_cell.angle_gamma   90.00
#
_symmetry.space_group_name_H-M   'P 1'
#
loop_
_entity.id
_entity.type
_entity.pdbx_description
1 polymer ?
#
loop_
_entity_poly.entity_id
_entity_poly.type
_entity_poly.pdbx_seq_one_letter_code
_entity_poly.pdbx_strand_id
1 'polypeptide(L)'
;MNTNATRFTQIFSLDFDHSGQIASASVQVYMPEKTRVVRRPEGEPNYHIFYQLLSGADSDLRRTLGLENLSEPNLFMTPLQRVSCVVLVVLWLMTRVQ
;
A
#
# COMPACT_ATOMS: atom_id res chain seq x y z
N MET A 1 -14.86 9.60 4.80
CA MET A 1 -14.59 8.42 3.93
C MET A 1 -13.53 7.54 4.56
N ASN A 2 -13.60 6.23 4.34
CA ASN A 2 -12.68 5.24 4.91
C ASN A 2 -11.32 5.28 4.18
N THR A 3 -10.25 5.65 4.89
CA THR A 3 -8.89 5.76 4.37
C THR A 3 -8.21 4.40 4.14
N ASN A 4 -8.66 3.34 4.80
CA ASN A 4 -8.11 1.98 4.71
C ASN A 4 -9.10 1.02 4.03
N ALA A 5 -9.82 1.52 3.02
CA ALA A 5 -10.80 0.71 2.30
C ALA A 5 -10.11 -0.28 1.35
N THR A 6 -10.52 -1.55 1.40
CA THR A 6 -10.14 -2.54 0.38
C THR A 6 -10.97 -2.25 -0.88
N ARG A 7 -10.31 -1.98 -2.01
CA ARG A 7 -10.94 -1.55 -3.29
C ARG A 7 -10.88 -2.62 -4.38
N PHE A 8 -10.86 -3.87 -3.96
CA PHE A 8 -10.95 -5.05 -4.82
C PHE A 8 -11.66 -6.15 -4.03
N THR A 9 -12.23 -7.12 -4.74
CA THR A 9 -12.79 -8.31 -4.10
C THR A 9 -11.68 -9.34 -3.95
N GLN A 10 -11.54 -9.92 -2.76
CA GLN A 10 -10.59 -11.00 -2.50
C GLN A 10 -11.34 -12.25 -2.09
N ILE A 11 -11.08 -13.36 -2.78
CA ILE A 11 -11.52 -14.70 -2.37
C ILE A 11 -10.30 -15.41 -1.81
N PHE A 12 -10.41 -15.87 -0.56
CA PHE A 12 -9.39 -16.66 0.10
C PHE A 12 -9.91 -18.09 0.26
N SER A 13 -9.20 -19.04 -0.35
CA SER A 13 -9.53 -20.45 -0.28
C SER A 13 -8.45 -21.18 0.51
N LEU A 14 -8.87 -22.00 1.47
CA LEU A 14 -8.01 -22.88 2.23
C LEU A 14 -8.41 -24.32 1.97
N ASP A 15 -7.44 -25.14 1.57
CA ASP A 15 -7.62 -26.57 1.40
C ASP A 15 -6.97 -27.28 2.59
N PHE A 16 -7.70 -28.23 3.17
CA PHE A 16 -7.22 -29.02 4.31
C PHE A 16 -6.99 -30.46 3.88
N ASP A 17 -5.97 -31.10 4.44
CA ASP A 17 -5.77 -32.54 4.26
C ASP A 17 -6.68 -33.38 5.17
N HIS A 18 -6.57 -34.70 5.05
CA HIS A 18 -7.33 -35.66 5.84
C HIS A 18 -6.96 -35.64 7.34
N SER A 19 -5.84 -35.02 7.72
CA SER A 19 -5.42 -34.82 9.11
C SER A 19 -5.93 -33.50 9.69
N GLY A 20 -6.62 -32.67 8.89
CA GLY A 20 -7.13 -31.35 9.27
C GLY A 20 -6.07 -30.25 9.23
N GLN A 21 -4.90 -30.49 8.62
CA GLN A 21 -3.86 -29.49 8.44
C GLN A 21 -4.07 -28.72 7.15
N ILE A 22 -3.61 -27.47 7.09
CA ILE A 22 -3.66 -26.66 5.86
C ILE A 22 -2.73 -27.29 4.82
N ALA A 23 -3.32 -27.81 3.76
CA ALA A 23 -2.61 -28.38 2.62
C ALA A 23 -2.29 -27.32 1.56
N SER A 24 -3.20 -26.38 1.34
CA SER A 24 -3.05 -25.31 0.34
C SER A 24 -3.82 -24.06 0.76
N ALA A 25 -3.33 -22.92 0.28
CA ALA A 25 -4.00 -21.64 0.40
C ALA A 25 -3.91 -20.92 -0.95
N SER A 26 -5.01 -20.36 -1.42
CA SER A 26 -5.02 -19.53 -2.62
C SER A 26 -5.77 -18.22 -2.39
N VAL A 27 -5.27 -17.17 -3.02
CA VAL A 27 -5.83 -15.83 -2.97
C VAL A 27 -6.18 -15.44 -4.41
N GLN A 28 -7.44 -15.15 -4.66
CA GLN A 28 -7.91 -14.69 -5.95
C GLN A 28 -8.45 -13.27 -5.82
N VAL A 29 -7.94 -12.37 -6.65
CA VAL A 29 -8.31 -10.95 -6.64
C VAL A 29 -9.18 -10.65 -7.84
N TYR A 30 -10.35 -10.05 -7.60
CA TYR A 30 -11.34 -9.72 -8.61
C TYR A 30 -11.67 -8.22 -8.60
N MET A 31 -11.94 -7.69 -9.79
CA MET A 31 -12.47 -6.33 -10.01
C MET A 31 -11.72 -5.24 -9.23
N PRO A 32 -10.39 -5.09 -9.43
CA PRO A 32 -9.70 -3.96 -8.84
C PRO A 32 -10.24 -2.65 -9.42
N GLU A 33 -10.38 -1.62 -8.58
CA GLU A 33 -10.78 -0.28 -8.99
C GLU A 33 -9.64 0.39 -9.79
N LYS A 34 -9.47 -0.02 -11.05
CA LYS A 34 -8.36 0.40 -11.93
C LYS A 34 -8.36 1.89 -12.23
N THR A 35 -9.55 2.49 -12.32
CA THR A 35 -9.73 3.91 -12.61
C THR A 35 -9.00 4.80 -11.60
N ARG A 36 -8.95 4.36 -10.34
CA ARG A 36 -8.30 5.06 -9.23
C ARG A 36 -6.79 5.19 -9.37
N VAL A 37 -6.18 4.28 -10.13
CA VAL A 37 -4.75 4.35 -10.47
C VAL A 37 -4.48 5.57 -11.36
N VAL A 38 -5.39 5.87 -12.30
CA VAL A 38 -5.20 6.95 -13.29
C VAL A 38 -5.84 8.26 -12.84
N ARG A 39 -6.94 8.19 -12.09
CA ARG A 39 -7.74 9.33 -11.64
C ARG A 39 -8.04 9.22 -10.16
N ARG A 40 -7.57 10.19 -9.40
CA ARG A 40 -7.85 10.29 -7.96
C ARG A 40 -9.20 10.96 -7.73
N PRO A 41 -10.13 10.35 -6.97
CA PRO A 41 -11.33 11.04 -6.50
C PRO A 41 -10.95 12.22 -5.60
N GLU A 42 -11.64 13.36 -5.75
CA GLU A 42 -11.42 14.52 -4.88
C GLU A 42 -11.65 14.16 -3.41
N GLY A 43 -10.76 14.64 -2.55
CA GLY A 43 -10.84 14.37 -1.11
C GLY A 43 -10.38 12.96 -0.68
N GLU A 44 -9.99 12.07 -1.60
CA GLU A 44 -9.45 10.75 -1.24
C GLU A 44 -7.94 10.60 -1.54
N PRO A 45 -7.19 9.85 -0.69
CA PRO A 45 -5.81 9.45 -0.96
C PRO A 45 -5.77 8.30 -1.97
N ASN A 46 -4.70 8.12 -2.75
CA ASN A 46 -4.56 6.99 -3.68
C ASN A 46 -4.22 5.66 -2.94
N TYR A 47 -3.91 4.57 -3.64
CA TYR A 47 -3.46 3.31 -3.04
C TYR A 47 -2.21 3.52 -2.17
N HIS A 48 -2.13 2.82 -1.03
CA HIS A 48 -1.03 2.95 -0.07
C HIS A 48 0.36 2.68 -0.66
N ILE A 49 0.44 1.80 -1.68
CA ILE A 49 1.71 1.41 -2.29
C ILE A 49 2.51 2.61 -2.83
N PHE A 50 1.84 3.64 -3.36
CA PHE A 50 2.53 4.83 -3.89
C PHE A 50 3.20 5.63 -2.78
N TYR A 51 2.54 5.76 -1.63
CA TYR A 51 3.07 6.45 -0.46
C TYR A 51 4.18 5.64 0.21
N GLN A 52 4.01 4.32 0.31
CA GLN A 52 5.00 3.42 0.87
C GLN A 52 6.28 3.40 0.02
N LEU A 53 6.16 3.29 -1.31
CA LEU A 53 7.28 3.34 -2.24
C LEU A 53 8.09 4.61 -2.05
N LEU A 54 7.44 5.77 -1.97
CA LEU A 54 8.15 7.03 -1.81
C LEU A 54 8.76 7.21 -0.43
N SER A 55 8.10 6.73 0.62
CA SER A 55 8.67 6.76 1.96
C SER A 55 9.86 5.82 2.13
N GLY A 56 9.88 4.69 1.40
CA GLY A 56 10.87 3.62 1.56
C GLY A 56 11.95 3.59 0.50
N ALA A 57 11.78 4.26 -0.65
CA ALA A 57 12.79 4.30 -1.71
C ALA A 57 13.98 5.19 -1.31
N ASP A 58 15.18 4.62 -1.40
CA ASP A 58 16.44 5.32 -1.23
C ASP A 58 16.76 6.22 -2.43
N SER A 59 17.82 7.02 -2.34
CA SER A 59 18.20 7.97 -3.39
C SER A 59 18.49 7.29 -4.73
N ASP A 60 19.12 6.12 -4.70
CA ASP A 60 19.50 5.40 -5.91
C ASP A 60 18.26 4.77 -6.59
N LEU A 61 17.37 4.13 -5.83
CA LEU A 61 16.11 3.61 -6.38
C LEU A 61 15.22 4.73 -6.91
N ARG A 62 15.17 5.88 -6.22
CA ARG A 62 14.43 7.05 -6.73
C ARG A 62 15.00 7.54 -8.05
N ARG A 63 16.32 7.57 -8.20
CA ARG A 63 16.97 7.92 -9.47
C ARG A 63 16.62 6.93 -10.57
N THR A 64 16.75 5.64 -10.31
CA THR A 64 16.43 4.57 -11.27
C THR A 64 14.97 4.58 -11.71
N LEU A 65 14.05 4.90 -10.79
CA LEU A 65 12.61 4.97 -11.07
C LEU A 65 12.15 6.36 -11.58
N GLY A 66 13.04 7.34 -11.67
CA GLY A 66 12.70 8.71 -12.11
C GLY A 66 11.82 9.49 -11.13
N LEU A 67 11.92 9.21 -9.82
CA LEU A 67 11.09 9.78 -8.74
C LEU A 67 11.78 10.95 -8.01
N GLU A 68 12.78 11.59 -8.61
CA GLU A 68 13.56 12.65 -7.97
C GLU A 68 12.80 14.00 -7.89
N ASN A 69 11.95 14.30 -8.88
CA ASN A 69 11.24 15.57 -9.00
C ASN A 69 9.73 15.43 -8.77
N LEU A 70 9.32 15.45 -7.49
CA LEU A 70 7.90 15.39 -7.06
C LEU A 70 7.34 16.76 -6.64
N SER A 71 8.02 17.85 -7.02
CA SER A 71 7.65 19.22 -6.65
C SER A 71 6.42 19.75 -7.38
N GLU A 72 6.07 19.15 -8.52
CA GLU A 72 4.87 19.51 -9.28
C GLU A 72 3.61 18.86 -8.69
N PRO A 73 2.42 19.48 -8.82
CA PRO A 73 1.16 18.90 -8.40
C PRO A 73 0.91 17.58 -9.13
N ASN A 74 1.16 16.50 -8.40
CA ASN A 74 1.04 15.13 -8.84
C ASN A 74 -0.43 14.68 -8.74
N LEU A 75 -1.04 14.31 -9.87
CA LEU A 75 -2.44 13.83 -9.93
C LEU A 75 -2.67 12.52 -9.16
N PHE A 76 -1.62 11.75 -8.93
CA PHE A 76 -1.62 10.48 -8.21
C PHE A 76 -1.45 10.64 -6.70
N MET A 77 -1.03 11.80 -6.21
CA MET A 77 -0.61 12.01 -4.83
C MET A 77 -1.19 13.28 -4.24
N THR A 78 -1.79 13.12 -3.07
CA THR A 78 -2.03 14.24 -2.17
C THR A 78 -0.70 14.70 -1.55
N PRO A 79 -0.57 15.97 -1.16
CA PRO A 79 0.43 16.36 -0.17
C PRO A 79 0.32 15.38 0.98
N LEU A 80 1.42 14.73 1.36
CA LEU A 80 1.48 13.79 2.47
C LEU A 80 0.82 14.47 3.68
N GLN A 81 -0.41 14.09 4.01
CA GLN A 81 -1.03 14.51 5.26
C GLN A 81 -0.25 13.82 6.38
N ARG A 82 0.79 14.54 6.83
CA ARG A 82 1.66 14.32 7.97
C ARG A 82 2.35 12.95 8.04
N VAL A 83 3.65 12.96 7.75
CA VAL A 83 4.84 12.54 8.55
C VAL A 83 4.71 11.50 9.71
N SER A 84 3.53 11.05 10.12
CA SER A 84 3.36 10.20 11.30
C SER A 84 3.61 8.70 11.05
N CYS A 85 3.53 8.21 9.81
CA CYS A 85 3.65 6.75 9.56
C CYS A 85 5.08 6.22 9.69
N VAL A 86 6.11 6.95 9.27
CA VAL A 86 7.50 6.44 9.33
C VAL A 86 7.99 6.38 10.77
N VAL A 87 7.69 7.41 11.57
CA VAL A 87 8.04 7.41 13.00
C VAL A 87 7.29 6.31 13.74
N LEU A 88 6.00 6.08 13.47
CA LEU A 88 5.25 5.01 14.14
C LEU A 88 5.73 3.61 13.77
N VAL A 89 6.13 3.35 12.52
CA VAL A 89 6.67 2.04 12.14
C VAL A 89 8.04 1.80 12.78
N VAL A 90 8.92 2.81 12.80
CA VAL A 90 10.24 2.71 13.46
C VAL A 90 10.09 2.60 14.98
N LEU A 91 9.20 3.39 15.59
CA LEU A 91 8.93 3.35 17.03
C LEU A 91 8.25 2.03 17.44
N TRP A 92 7.36 1.47 16.60
CA TRP A 92 6.73 0.17 16.81
C TRP A 92 7.73 -0.98 16.65
N LEU A 93 8.68 -0.90 15.70
CA LEU A 93 9.78 -1.84 15.60
C LEU A 93 10.73 -1.76 16.81
N MET A 94 10.97 -0.56 17.34
CA MET A 94 11.87 -0.35 18.48
C MET A 94 11.23 -0.68 19.84
N THR A 95 9.90 -0.66 19.97
CA THR A 95 9.20 -0.97 21.23
C THR A 95 8.79 -2.44 21.38
N ARG A 96 9.08 -3.30 20.39
CA ARG A 96 8.84 -4.76 20.46
C ARG A 96 10.11 -5.61 20.60
N VAL A 97 11.28 -4.99 20.78
CA VAL A 97 12.57 -5.67 21.01
C VAL A 97 13.05 -5.50 22.46
N GLN A 98 12.13 -5.31 23.41
CA GLN A 98 12.46 -5.33 24.84
C GLN A 98 11.38 -6.06 25.64
#